data_AF-A0A392UMV9-F1
#
_entry.id   AF-A0A392UMV9-F1
#
_cell.length_a   1.000
_cell.length_b   1.000
_cell.length_c   1.000
_cell.angle_alpha   90.00
_cell.angle_beta   90.00
_cell.angle_gamma   90.00
#
_symmetry.space_group_name_H-M   'P 1'
#
loop_
_entity.id
_entity.type
_entity.pdbx_description
1 polymer ?
#
loop_
_entity_poly.entity_id
_entity_poly.type
_entity_poly.pdbx_seq_one_letter_code
_entity_poly.pdbx_strand_id
1 'polypeptide(L)' 'MEGYQKVVVRSMGMNLVLLSSEMKEGVNEAVKSNEGWWRKWFSEIIPWNSNLYPRGRRIWARLI' A
#
# COMPACT_ATOMS: atom_id res chain seq x y z
N MET A 1 -12.45 14.59 14.49
CA MET A 1 -12.13 13.76 13.31
C MET A 1 -11.18 14.57 12.45
N GLU A 2 -9.89 14.39 12.63
CA GLU A 2 -8.85 15.19 11.94
C GLU A 2 -8.66 14.66 10.52
N GLY A 3 -9.08 15.45 9.54
CA GLY A 3 -8.90 15.16 8.14
C GLY A 3 -7.59 15.74 7.61
N TYR A 4 -6.93 14.94 6.77
CA TYR A 4 -5.94 15.31 5.76
C TYR A 4 -4.46 15.43 6.17
N GLN A 5 -3.89 14.33 6.66
CA GLN A 5 -2.67 13.87 5.98
C GLN A 5 -3.12 13.35 4.61
N LYS A 6 -2.72 14.00 3.51
CA LYS A 6 -3.11 13.67 2.13
C LYS A 6 -2.51 12.32 1.67
N VAL A 7 -2.81 11.24 2.38
CA VAL A 7 -2.50 9.89 1.92
C VAL A 7 -3.52 9.52 0.86
N VAL A 8 -3.08 9.49 -0.38
CA VAL A 8 -3.83 8.98 -1.53
C VAL A 8 -3.61 7.48 -1.62
N VAL A 9 -4.70 6.75 -1.86
CA VAL A 9 -4.69 5.30 -2.07
C VAL A 9 -4.92 5.02 -3.55
N ARG A 10 -4.06 4.20 -4.16
CA ARG A 10 -4.22 3.72 -5.53
C ARG A 10 -4.22 2.19 -5.56
N SER A 11 -5.28 1.58 -6.09
CA SER A 11 -5.28 0.13 -6.34
C SER A 11 -4.28 -0.23 -7.44
N MET A 12 -3.50 -1.28 -7.23
CA MET A 12 -2.53 -1.81 -8.19
C MET A 12 -2.95 -3.16 -8.78
N GLY A 13 -4.12 -3.69 -8.40
CA GLY A 13 -4.50 -5.08 -8.68
C GLY A 13 -3.74 -6.08 -7.80
N MET A 14 -4.00 -7.38 -7.97
CA MET A 14 -3.36 -8.47 -7.19
C MET A 14 -3.42 -8.27 -5.65
N ASN A 15 -4.49 -7.67 -5.14
CA ASN A 15 -4.65 -7.29 -3.73
C ASN A 15 -3.60 -6.30 -3.18
N LEU A 16 -2.97 -5.52 -4.06
CA LEU A 16 -2.01 -4.48 -3.71
C LEU A 16 -2.66 -3.09 -3.79
N VAL A 17 -2.31 -2.26 -2.81
CA VAL A 17 -2.60 -0.83 -2.82
C VAL A 17 -1.31 -0.06 -2.62
N LEU A 18 -1.18 1.06 -3.33
CA LEU A 18 -0.11 2.03 -3.13
C LEU A 18 -0.64 3.19 -2.29
N LEU A 19 -0.01 3.42 -1.15
CA LEU A 19 -0.19 4.62 -0.35
C LEU A 19 0.85 5.66 -0.78
N SER A 20 0.43 6.88 -1.07
CA SER A 20 1.32 7.98 -1.43
C SER A 20 0.87 9.26 -0.75
N SER A 21 1.80 10.12 -0.37
CA SER A 21 1.52 11.43 0.22
C SER A 21 2.36 12.49 -0.48
N GLU A 22 1.78 13.68 -0.67
CA GLU A 22 2.52 14.88 -1.11
C GLU A 22 3.47 15.39 -0.02
N MET A 23 3.20 15.06 1.25
CA MET A 23 4.06 15.38 2.38
C MET A 23 5.13 14.30 2.54
N LYS A 24 6.38 14.75 2.65
CA LYS A 24 7.50 13.91 3.07
C LYS A 24 7.11 13.22 4.39
N GLU A 25 7.31 11.90 4.46
CA GLU A 25 6.97 11.05 5.61
C GLU A 25 5.46 10.91 5.93
N GLY A 26 4.55 11.56 5.21
CA GLY A 26 3.11 11.54 5.55
C GLY A 26 2.48 10.14 5.54
N VAL A 27 2.95 9.22 4.69
CA VAL A 27 2.50 7.80 4.75
C VAL A 27 3.01 7.11 6.01
N ASN A 28 4.26 7.35 6.40
CA ASN A 28 4.84 6.74 7.60
C ASN A 28 4.13 7.22 8.86
N GLU A 29 3.82 8.51 8.96
CA GLU A 29 3.07 9.08 10.08
C GLU A 29 1.64 8.53 10.13
N ALA A 30 0.96 8.42 8.99
CA ALA A 30 -0.39 7.84 8.91
C ALA A 30 -0.42 6.36 9.30
N VAL A 31 0.62 5.59 8.95
CA VAL A 31 0.74 4.19 9.36
C VAL A 31 1.03 4.07 10.84
N LYS A 32 1.96 4.87 11.38
CA LYS A 32 2.32 4.85 12.81
C LYS A 32 1.19 5.30 13.72
N SER A 33 0.43 6.31 13.33
CA SER A 33 -0.67 6.86 14.14
C SER A 33 -1.84 5.90 14.33
N ASN A 34 -2.00 4.90 13.45
CA ASN A 34 -3.09 3.92 13.54
C ASN A 34 -2.65 2.50 13.15
N GLU A 35 -1.48 2.07 13.63
CA GLU A 35 -0.84 0.81 13.23
C GLU A 35 -1.75 -0.41 13.40
N GLY A 36 -2.53 -0.46 14.49
CA GLY A 36 -3.47 -1.56 14.75
C GLY A 36 -4.56 -1.68 13.69
N TRP A 37 -5.10 -0.56 13.20
CA TRP A 37 -6.07 -0.58 12.11
C TRP A 37 -5.43 -1.07 10.81
N TRP A 38 -4.23 -0.60 10.49
CA TRP A 38 -3.53 -1.01 9.27
C TRP A 38 -3.18 -2.50 9.27
N ARG A 39 -2.64 -3.03 10.37
CA ARG A 39 -2.32 -4.48 10.51
C ARG A 39 -3.53 -5.39 10.48
N LYS A 40 -4.73 -4.87 10.79
CA LYS A 40 -5.99 -5.64 10.69
C LYS A 40 -6.44 -5.83 9.25
N TRP A 41 -6.20 -4.84 8.38
CA TRP A 41 -6.68 -4.84 7.00
C TRP A 41 -5.64 -5.28 5.98
N PHE A 42 -4.35 -5.06 6.27
CA PHE A 42 -3.25 -5.35 5.37
C PHE A 42 -2.31 -6.34 6.02
N SER A 43 -2.02 -7.45 5.31
CA SER A 43 -1.10 -8.48 5.79
C SER A 43 0.33 -7.97 5.92
N GLU A 44 0.75 -7.07 5.03
CA GLU A 44 2.10 -6.51 4.97
C GLU A 44 2.07 -5.05 4.53
N ILE A 45 2.98 -4.24 5.09
CA ILE A 45 3.23 -2.86 4.68
C ILE A 45 4.70 -2.77 4.32
N ILE A 46 4.99 -2.61 3.03
CA ILE A 46 6.35 -2.61 2.49
C ILE A 46 6.66 -1.21 1.94
N PRO A 47 7.83 -0.62 2.24
CA PRO A 47 8.26 0.60 1.59
C PRO A 47 8.30 0.43 0.07
N TRP A 48 7.62 1.33 -0.65
CA TRP A 48 7.60 1.27 -2.10
C TRP A 48 9.01 1.44 -2.67
N ASN A 49 9.35 0.62 -3.66
CA ASN A 49 10.54 0.81 -4.48
C ASN A 49 10.22 0.47 -5.96
N SER A 50 10.94 1.10 -6.89
CA SER A 50 10.73 0.91 -8.34
C SER A 50 11.07 -0.50 -8.85
N ASN A 51 11.88 -1.26 -8.10
CA ASN A 51 12.24 -2.65 -8.39
C ASN A 51 11.18 -3.68 -7.95
N LEU A 52 10.15 -3.27 -7.19
CA LEU A 52 9.05 -4.15 -6.79
C LEU A 52 8.08 -4.44 -7.93
N TYR A 53 8.17 -3.71 -9.05
CA TYR A 53 7.38 -4.02 -10.23
C TYR A 53 7.76 -5.40 -10.77
N PRO A 54 6.78 -6.32 -10.95
CA PRO A 54 7.04 -7.59 -11.60
C PRO A 54 7.62 -7.33 -12.98
N ARG A 55 8.84 -7.82 -13.26
CA ARG A 55 9.47 -7.70 -14.59
C ARG A 55 8.82 -8.59 -15.67
N GLY A 56 7.66 -9.16 -15.38
CA GLY A 56 6.94 -10.07 -16.24
C GLY A 56 5.46 -10.15 -15.86
N ARG A 57 4.65 -10.71 -16.76
CA ARG A 57 3.22 -10.93 -16.48
C ARG A 57 3.07 -12.09 -15.51
N ARG A 58 2.43 -11.85 -14.36
CA ARG A 58 1.97 -12.92 -13.48
C ARG A 58 0.63 -13.42 -13.99
N ILE A 59 0.53 -14.73 -14.23
CA ILE A 59 -0.73 -15.39 -14.59
C ILE A 59 -1.13 -16.34 -13.47
N TRP A 60 -2.42 -16.43 -13.20
CA TRP A 60 -3.00 -17.48 -12.37
C TRP A 60 -3.68 -18.47 -13.30
N ALA A 61 -3.09 -19.65 -13.46
CA ALA A 61 -3.71 -20.75 -14.19
C ALA A 61 -4.35 -21.69 -13.18
N ARG A 62 -5.67 -21.88 -13.28
CA ARG A 62 -6.35 -22.97 -12.57
C ARG A 62 -6.17 -24.21 -13.44
N LEU A 63 -5.22 -25.07 -13.05
CA LEU A 63 -5.10 -26.39 -13.66
C LEU A 63 -6.25 -27.26 -13.10
N ILE A 64 -7.08 -27.74 -14.02
CA ILE A 64 -8.24 -28.60 -13.73
C ILE A 64 -7.76 -30.05 -13.83
#